data_AF-A0A8B4TTA7-F1
#
_entry.id   AF-A0A8B4TTA7-F1
#
_cell.length_a   1.000
_cell.length_b   1.000
_cell.length_c   1.000
_cell.angle_alpha   90.00
_cell.angle_beta   90.00
_cell.angle_gamma   90.00
#
_symmetry.space_group_name_H-M   'P 1'
#
loop_
_entity.id
_entity.type
_entity.pdbx_description
1 polymer ?
#
loop_
_entity_poly.entity_id
_entity_poly.type
_entity_poly.pdbx_seq_one_letter_code
_entity_poly.pdbx_strand_id
1 'polypeptide(L)'
;MNLRQQQQQAFDRSGDPLIVGDVSHCPLPPETLAALGPDSPYVVQVYGSGLTGEVYRLRIAGKEYNLKKRRAVAGVANLNGQLSFLNEVQCRQALQRLKDNPVTAPRFTHIVPIIASASCSHRGSMAS
;
A
#
# COMPACT_ATOMS: atom_id res chain seq x y z
N MET A 1 10.15 13.40 -19.26
CA MET A 1 9.60 13.10 -17.92
C MET A 1 8.51 14.12 -17.62
N ASN A 2 7.30 13.70 -17.24
CA ASN A 2 6.20 14.65 -17.01
C ASN A 2 6.22 15.19 -15.57
N LEU A 3 5.46 16.27 -15.32
CA LEU A 3 5.37 16.92 -14.01
C LEU A 3 4.95 15.95 -12.90
N ARG A 4 4.01 15.04 -13.19
CA ARG A 4 3.58 14.00 -12.26
C ARG A 4 4.74 13.11 -11.82
N GLN A 5 5.53 12.58 -12.76
CA GLN A 5 6.65 11.70 -12.42
C GLN A 5 7.75 12.46 -11.64
N GLN A 6 7.96 13.75 -11.93
CA GLN A 6 8.90 14.59 -11.16
C GLN A 6 8.44 14.75 -9.71
N GLN A 7 7.14 15.04 -9.49
CA GLN A 7 6.57 15.14 -8.14
C GLN A 7 6.64 13.80 -7.39
N GLN A 8 6.37 12.69 -8.07
CA GLN A 8 6.47 11.36 -7.47
C GLN A 8 7.91 11.00 -7.09
N GLN A 9 8.90 11.37 -7.90
CA GLN A 9 10.29 11.20 -7.52
C GLN A 9 10.70 12.10 -6.36
N ALA A 10 10.27 13.36 -6.35
CA ALA A 10 10.56 14.27 -5.25
C ALA A 10 9.98 13.73 -3.93
N PHE A 11 8.74 13.24 -3.96
CA PHE A 11 8.12 12.56 -2.83
C PHE A 11 8.87 11.29 -2.43
N ASP A 12 9.20 10.41 -3.38
CA ASP A 12 9.92 9.16 -3.07
C ASP A 12 11.27 9.41 -2.40
N ARG A 13 11.99 10.45 -2.83
CA ARG A 13 13.27 10.88 -2.22
C ARG A 13 13.11 11.57 -0.87
N SER A 14 11.96 12.19 -0.58
CA SER A 14 11.74 12.88 0.69
C SER A 14 11.74 11.92 1.88
N GLY A 15 11.36 10.66 1.67
CA GLY A 15 11.17 9.69 2.75
C GLY A 15 9.91 9.93 3.60
N ASP A 16 9.13 10.97 3.28
CA ASP A 16 7.92 11.32 4.02
C ASP A 16 6.89 10.18 3.95
N PRO A 17 6.11 9.99 5.04
CA PRO A 17 5.10 8.95 5.04
C PRO A 17 3.98 9.27 4.06
N LEU A 18 3.67 8.32 3.18
CA LEU A 18 2.42 8.37 2.41
C LEU A 18 1.27 7.95 3.33
N ILE A 19 0.39 8.88 3.68
CA ILE A 19 -0.79 8.64 4.52
C ILE A 19 -2.04 8.61 3.64
N VAL A 20 -2.66 7.43 3.51
CA VAL A 20 -3.84 7.22 2.67
C VAL A 20 -4.83 6.27 3.36
N GLY A 21 -6.10 6.67 3.35
CA GLY A 21 -7.20 5.93 3.98
C GLY A 21 -7.52 6.42 5.39
N ASP A 22 -8.20 5.58 6.15
CA ASP A 22 -8.57 5.82 7.55
C ASP A 22 -7.95 4.72 8.43
N VAL A 23 -7.27 5.12 9.49
CA VAL A 23 -6.62 4.22 10.45
C VAL A 23 -7.63 3.34 11.19
N SER A 24 -8.88 3.79 11.35
CA SER A 24 -9.95 3.01 11.99
C SER A 24 -10.34 1.76 11.19
N HIS A 25 -10.01 1.73 9.90
CA HIS A 25 -10.22 0.56 9.03
C HIS A 25 -9.07 -0.45 9.07
N CYS A 26 -7.95 -0.13 9.74
CA CYS A 26 -6.83 -1.04 9.88
C CYS A 26 -7.16 -2.15 10.90
N PRO A 27 -6.87 -3.43 10.60
CA PRO A 27 -7.14 -4.52 11.55
C PRO A 27 -6.17 -4.56 12.73
N LEU A 28 -5.05 -3.86 12.64
CA LEU A 28 -4.02 -3.65 13.66
C LEU A 28 -3.44 -2.23 13.47
N PRO A 29 -2.72 -1.67 14.46
CA PRO A 29 -2.05 -0.39 14.29
C PRO A 29 -1.09 -0.39 13.07
N PRO A 30 -1.02 0.70 12.27
CA PRO A 30 -0.20 0.75 11.06
C PRO A 30 1.27 0.38 11.29
N GLU A 31 1.85 0.79 12.41
CA GLU A 31 3.21 0.45 12.81
C GLU A 31 3.39 -1.05 13.06
N THR A 32 2.37 -1.73 13.60
CA THR A 32 2.35 -3.18 13.77
C THR A 32 2.28 -3.86 12.42
N LEU A 33 1.37 -3.41 11.54
CA LEU A 33 1.24 -3.94 10.17
C LEU A 33 2.56 -3.78 9.38
N ALA A 34 3.20 -2.63 9.48
CA ALA A 34 4.48 -2.36 8.83
C ALA A 34 5.59 -3.31 9.33
N ALA A 35 5.58 -3.66 10.61
CA ALA A 35 6.56 -4.55 11.24
C ALA A 35 6.31 -6.04 10.99
N LEU A 36 5.14 -6.44 10.48
CA LEU A 36 4.82 -7.85 10.24
C LEU A 36 5.84 -8.52 9.32
N GLY A 37 6.45 -9.59 9.81
CA GLY A 37 7.28 -10.52 9.05
C GLY A 37 6.53 -11.83 8.75
N PRO A 38 7.14 -12.72 7.94
CA PRO A 38 6.53 -14.00 7.54
C PRO A 38 6.19 -14.90 8.74
N ASP A 39 6.96 -14.81 9.83
CA ASP A 39 6.79 -15.63 11.03
C ASP A 39 5.75 -15.10 12.01
N SER A 40 5.07 -13.99 11.66
CA SER A 40 4.02 -13.45 12.52
C SER A 40 2.85 -14.43 12.66
N PRO A 41 2.26 -14.58 13.86
CA PRO A 41 1.10 -15.44 14.06
C PRO A 41 -0.14 -14.99 13.26
N TYR A 42 -0.17 -13.75 12.78
CA TYR A 42 -1.25 -13.26 11.92
C TYR A 42 -1.08 -13.67 10.46
N VAL A 43 0.11 -14.07 10.02
CA VAL A 43 0.40 -14.37 8.62
C VAL A 43 0.05 -15.82 8.34
N VAL A 44 -0.90 -16.03 7.43
CA VAL A 44 -1.32 -17.36 6.98
C VAL A 44 -0.53 -17.79 5.76
N GLN A 45 -0.14 -16.84 4.91
CA GLN A 45 0.56 -17.12 3.66
C GLN A 45 1.31 -15.90 3.16
N VAL A 46 2.46 -16.12 2.52
CA VAL A 46 3.27 -15.08 1.88
C VAL A 46 3.36 -15.35 0.38
N TYR A 47 3.13 -14.32 -0.41
CA TYR A 47 3.32 -14.30 -1.86
C TYR A 47 4.44 -13.32 -2.21
N GLY A 48 5.64 -13.86 -2.43
CA GLY A 48 6.87 -13.09 -2.70
C GLY A 48 7.17 -12.83 -4.17
N SER A 49 6.39 -13.35 -5.13
CA SER A 49 6.70 -13.24 -6.56
C SER A 49 6.51 -11.85 -7.17
N GLY A 50 5.94 -10.90 -6.41
CA GLY A 50 5.71 -9.53 -6.88
C GLY A 50 7.01 -8.73 -7.04
N LEU A 51 7.12 -8.00 -8.15
CA LEU A 51 8.31 -7.19 -8.45
C LEU A 51 8.39 -5.89 -7.63
N THR A 52 7.25 -5.37 -7.15
CA THR A 52 7.17 -4.04 -6.52
C THR A 52 6.74 -4.10 -5.06
N GLY A 53 6.27 -5.27 -4.64
CA GLY A 53 5.86 -5.53 -3.27
C GLY A 53 5.63 -7.03 -3.01
N GLU A 54 5.61 -7.37 -1.74
CA GLU A 54 5.25 -8.69 -1.23
C GLU A 54 3.84 -8.63 -0.66
N VAL A 55 3.07 -9.71 -0.81
CA VAL A 55 1.71 -9.80 -0.27
C VAL A 55 1.68 -10.83 0.84
N TYR A 56 1.16 -10.42 1.99
CA TYR A 56 0.94 -11.25 3.16
C TYR A 56 -0.57 -11.43 3.31
N ARG A 57 -1.05 -12.67 3.24
CA ARG A 57 -2.43 -13.01 3.61
C ARG A 57 -2.49 -13.16 5.12
N LEU A 58 -3.29 -12.31 5.75
CA LEU A 58 -3.42 -12.23 7.20
C LEU A 58 -4.76 -12.80 7.66
N ARG A 59 -4.78 -13.37 8.87
CA ARG A 59 -6.01 -13.69 9.59
C ARG A 59 -5.98 -13.03 10.96
N ILE A 60 -6.90 -12.10 11.19
CA ILE A 60 -6.98 -11.30 12.42
C ILE A 60 -8.43 -11.29 12.88
N ALA A 61 -8.70 -11.70 14.12
CA ALA A 61 -10.05 -11.78 14.69
C ALA A 61 -11.06 -12.53 13.77
N GLY A 62 -10.62 -13.62 13.14
CA GLY A 62 -11.45 -14.44 12.24
C GLY A 62 -11.70 -13.84 10.84
N LYS A 63 -11.15 -12.65 10.54
CA LYS A 63 -11.27 -11.99 9.24
C LYS A 63 -9.97 -12.14 8.43
N GLU A 64 -10.10 -12.25 7.11
CA GLU A 64 -8.98 -12.34 6.17
C GLU A 64 -8.62 -10.96 5.63
N TYR A 65 -7.31 -10.66 5.55
CA TYR A 65 -6.79 -9.41 4.99
C TYR A 65 -5.63 -9.69 4.04
N ASN A 66 -5.36 -8.76 3.13
CA ASN A 66 -4.15 -8.77 2.31
C ASN A 66 -3.32 -7.54 2.63
N LEU A 67 -2.13 -7.74 3.18
CA LEU A 67 -1.16 -6.68 3.41
C LEU A 67 -0.12 -6.71 2.28
N LYS A 68 -0.08 -5.65 1.47
CA LYS A 68 0.95 -5.49 0.45
C LYS A 68 2.05 -4.56 0.97
N LYS A 69 3.25 -5.09 1.15
CA LYS A 69 4.43 -4.34 1.59
C LYS A 69 5.28 -3.97 0.38
N ARG A 70 5.64 -2.70 0.24
CA ARG A 70 6.57 -2.25 -0.80
C ARG A 70 7.93 -2.91 -0.56
N ARG A 71 8.60 -3.36 -1.63
CA ARG A 71 10.00 -3.79 -1.53
C ARG A 71 10.91 -2.59 -1.31
N ALA A 72 11.95 -2.75 -0.48
CA ALA A 72 13.00 -1.73 -0.35
C ALA A 72 13.67 -1.44 -1.70
N VAL A 73 13.91 -2.49 -2.48
CA VAL A 73 14.38 -2.41 -3.87
C VAL A 73 13.35 -3.08 -4.77
N ALA A 74 12.77 -2.33 -5.70
CA ALA A 74 11.87 -2.90 -6.70
C ALA A 74 12.67 -3.84 -7.64
N GLY A 75 12.11 -5.00 -7.96
CA GLY A 75 12.63 -5.91 -8.97
C GLY A 75 12.49 -5.39 -10.41
N VAL A 76 12.05 -4.14 -10.59
CA VAL A 76 12.00 -3.46 -11.89
C VAL A 76 12.97 -2.28 -11.86
N ALA A 77 13.94 -2.30 -12.77
CA ALA A 77 14.97 -1.27 -12.83
C ALA A 77 14.47 0.06 -13.41
N ASN A 78 13.45 0.05 -14.28
CA ASN A 78 12.97 1.27 -14.91
C ASN A 78 12.17 2.15 -13.93
N LEU A 79 12.20 3.46 -14.18
CA LEU A 79 11.56 4.46 -13.31
C LEU A 79 10.06 4.22 -13.10
N ASN A 80 9.33 3.81 -14.14
CA ASN A 80 7.90 3.54 -14.04
C ASN A 80 7.61 2.38 -13.09
N GLY A 81 8.45 1.35 -13.10
CA GLY A 81 8.39 0.22 -12.19
C GLY A 81 8.70 0.61 -10.76
N GLN A 82 9.72 1.44 -10.55
CA GLN A 82 10.05 1.97 -9.22
C GLN A 82 8.90 2.79 -8.61
N LEU A 83 8.22 3.61 -9.42
CA LEU A 83 7.09 4.44 -8.98
C LEU A 83 5.73 3.71 -8.99
N SER A 84 5.67 2.47 -9.46
CA SER A 84 4.41 1.74 -9.64
C SER A 84 3.63 1.53 -8.34
N PHE A 85 4.33 1.34 -7.21
CA PHE A 85 3.69 1.20 -5.90
C PHE A 85 2.93 2.48 -5.51
N LEU A 86 3.56 3.65 -5.70
CA LEU A 86 2.91 4.95 -5.46
C LEU A 86 1.71 5.15 -6.38
N ASN A 87 1.84 4.78 -7.66
CA ASN A 87 0.74 4.82 -8.61
C ASN A 87 -0.45 3.96 -8.18
N GLU A 88 -0.19 2.76 -7.68
CA GLU A 88 -1.22 1.86 -7.20
C GLU A 88 -1.97 2.44 -6.00
N VAL A 89 -1.26 2.97 -5.00
CA VAL A 89 -1.87 3.59 -3.81
C VAL A 89 -2.71 4.80 -4.19
N GLN A 90 -2.19 5.69 -5.04
CA GLN A 90 -2.92 6.88 -5.51
C GLN A 90 -4.17 6.50 -6.30
N CYS A 91 -4.08 5.48 -7.16
CA CYS A 91 -5.23 4.99 -7.93
C CYS A 91 -6.32 4.42 -7.02
N ARG A 92 -5.95 3.61 -6.02
CA ARG A 92 -6.89 3.06 -5.04
C ARG A 92 -7.61 4.16 -4.26
N GLN A 93 -6.90 5.20 -3.83
CA GLN A 93 -7.52 6.32 -3.14
C GLN A 93 -8.47 7.12 -4.04
N ALA A 94 -8.07 7.36 -5.29
CA ALA A 94 -8.93 8.03 -6.25
C ALA A 94 -10.23 7.24 -6.50
N LEU A 95 -10.12 5.92 -6.66
CA LEU A 95 -11.28 5.05 -6.82
C LEU A 95 -12.16 5.05 -5.56
N GLN A 96 -11.58 5.00 -4.35
CA GLN A 96 -12.35 5.03 -3.11
C GLN A 96 -13.15 6.33 -2.99
N ARG A 97 -12.56 7.49 -3.29
CA ARG A 97 -13.29 8.78 -3.32
C ARG A 97 -14.48 8.78 -4.29
N LEU A 98 -14.35 8.10 -5.43
CA LEU A 98 -15.46 7.94 -6.38
C LEU A 98 -16.56 7.01 -5.86
N LYS A 99 -16.21 6.02 -5.04
CA LYS A 99 -17.17 5.12 -4.39
C LYS A 99 -17.87 5.76 -3.19
N ASP A 100 -17.19 6.68 -2.50
CA ASP A 100 -17.75 7.38 -1.33
C ASP A 100 -18.63 8.57 -1.72
N ASN A 101 -18.44 9.14 -2.92
CA ASN A 101 -19.28 10.23 -3.42
C ASN A 101 -20.67 9.71 -3.82
N PRO A 102 -21.77 10.17 -3.19
CA PRO A 102 -23.12 9.69 -3.48
C PRO A 102 -23.57 9.84 -4.93
N VAL A 103 -23.04 10.83 -5.66
CA VAL A 103 -23.37 11.09 -7.06
C VAL A 103 -22.75 10.03 -7.98
N THR A 104 -21.54 9.58 -7.67
CA THR A 104 -20.80 8.63 -8.52
C THR A 104 -20.90 7.18 -8.02
N ALA A 105 -21.17 6.97 -6.73
CA ALA A 105 -21.25 5.65 -6.09
C ALA A 105 -22.14 4.63 -6.83
N PRO A 106 -23.33 4.98 -7.36
CA PRO A 106 -24.18 4.02 -8.06
C PRO A 106 -23.51 3.37 -9.28
N ARG A 107 -22.52 4.04 -9.89
CA ARG A 107 -21.78 3.53 -11.06
C ARG A 107 -20.72 2.49 -10.69
N PHE A 108 -20.40 2.35 -9.40
CA PHE A 108 -19.32 1.49 -8.89
C PHE A 108 -19.83 0.36 -7.99
N THR A 109 -21.14 0.13 -7.93
CA THR A 109 -21.79 -0.91 -7.10
C THR A 109 -21.32 -2.32 -7.43
N HIS A 110 -20.89 -2.56 -8.67
CA HIS A 110 -20.37 -3.86 -9.12
C HIS A 110 -18.86 -4.01 -8.96
N ILE A 111 -18.15 -2.97 -8.47
CA ILE A 111 -16.74 -3.09 -8.11
C ILE A 111 -16.64 -3.62 -6.68
N VAL A 112 -16.07 -4.83 -6.55
CA VAL A 112 -15.84 -5.48 -5.26
C VAL A 112 -15.11 -4.53 -4.30
N PRO A 113 -15.62 -4.32 -3.07
CA PRO A 113 -14.94 -3.50 -2.08
C PRO A 113 -13.56 -4.03 -1.74
N ILE A 114 -12.57 -3.14 -1.74
CA ILE A 114 -11.22 -3.43 -1.27
C ILE A 114 -10.94 -2.41 -0.17
N ILE A 115 -10.81 -2.87 1.07
CA ILE A 115 -10.31 -2.03 2.17
C ILE A 115 -8.79 -1.98 2.02
N ALA A 116 -8.24 -0.79 1.78
CA ALA A 116 -6.82 -0.58 1.64
C ALA A 116 -6.40 0.63 2.49
N SER A 117 -5.59 0.37 3.51
CA SER A 117 -4.84 1.38 4.25
C SER A 117 -3.38 1.27 3.85
N ALA A 118 -2.75 2.37 3.46
CA ALA A 118 -1.33 2.40 3.18
C ALA A 118 -0.68 3.44 4.11
N SER A 119 0.25 2.97 4.94
CA SER A 119 1.24 3.81 5.60
C SER A 119 2.61 3.37 5.11
N CYS A 120 3.29 4.21 4.34
CA CYS A 120 4.63 3.92 3.87
C CYS A 120 5.64 4.74 4.67
N SER A 121 6.10 4.24 5.82
CA SER A 121 7.23 4.86 6.54
C SER A 121 8.54 4.23 6.06
N HIS A 122 9.40 5.00 5.41
CA HIS A 122 10.79 4.58 5.18
C HIS A 122 11.53 4.71 6.52
N ARG A 123 11.74 3.62 7.25
CA ARG A 123 12.75 3.60 8.31
C ARG A 123 14.11 3.59 7.61
N GLY A 124 14.68 4.77 7.40
CA GLY A 124 16.11 4.91 7.15
C GLY A 124 16.86 4.25 8.30
N SER A 125 17.70 3.28 7.95
CA SER A 125 18.62 2.59 8.85
C SER A 125 19.49 3.62 9.58
N MET A 126 19.36 3.71 10.91
CA MET A 126 20.49 4.09 11.75
C MET A 126 21.45 2.89 11.77
N ALA A 127 22.62 3.02 11.15
CA ALA A 127 23.87 2.38 11.59
C ALA A 127 25.00 2.73 10.62
N SER A 128 25.85 3.67 11.03
CA SER A 128 27.32 3.60 10.94
C SER A 128 27.89 4.54 12.01
#